data_AF-A0A2G9MQ34-F1
#
_entry.id   AF-A0A2G9MQ34-F1
#
_cell.length_a   1.000
_cell.length_b   1.000
_cell.length_c   1.000
_cell.angle_alpha   90.00
_cell.angle_beta   90.00
_cell.angle_gamma   90.00
#
_symmetry.space_group_name_H-M   'P 1'
#
loop_
_entity.id
_entity.type
_entity.pdbx_description
1 polymer ?
#
loop_
_entity_poly.entity_id
_entity_poly.type
_entity_poly.pdbx_seq_one_letter_code
_entity_poly.pdbx_strand_id
1 'polypeptide(L)'
;MKRLLWLKNNQLTCYSVRLTSKTVVLDMIKYGDLDTKKWRVPCKCYNNLTFALYWLKAFFSCEAYVTEKVIRIQTVNKEGMQDIKKLLDCFDISSNVYSYVPKNPNHSEVFIIVIQKKSSRFKFREKIGFWHSKKSEMLDKALSL
;
A
#
# COMPACT_ATOMS: atom_id res chain seq x y z
N MET A 1 29.37 -24.71 -10.23
CA MET A 1 28.47 -25.66 -9.51
C MET A 1 28.39 -25.29 -8.02
N LYS A 2 27.84 -24.11 -7.66
CA LYS A 2 27.75 -23.59 -6.26
C LYS A 2 26.39 -22.94 -5.92
N ARG A 3 25.36 -23.10 -6.77
CA ARG A 3 24.06 -22.42 -6.62
C ARG A 3 22.96 -23.29 -5.98
N LEU A 4 23.23 -24.58 -5.75
CA LEU A 4 22.25 -25.57 -5.32
C LEU A 4 22.23 -25.86 -3.80
N LEU A 5 23.16 -25.30 -3.02
CA LEU A 5 23.27 -25.58 -1.58
C LEU A 5 22.50 -24.61 -0.68
N TRP A 6 22.02 -23.46 -1.18
CA TRP A 6 21.29 -22.46 -0.38
C TRP A 6 19.78 -22.70 -0.26
N LEU A 7 19.26 -23.76 -0.88
CA LEU A 7 17.80 -24.04 -0.92
C LEU A 7 17.31 -25.06 0.11
N LYS A 8 18.20 -25.69 0.89
CA LYS A 8 17.79 -26.82 1.73
C LYS A 8 17.18 -26.49 3.10
N ASN A 9 17.22 -25.24 3.59
CA ASN A 9 16.71 -24.89 4.94
C ASN A 9 15.84 -23.61 5.04
N ASN A 10 15.48 -22.97 3.92
CA ASN A 10 14.55 -21.82 3.96
C ASN A 10 13.15 -22.29 3.58
N GLN A 11 12.32 -22.64 4.57
CA GLN A 11 10.87 -22.65 4.38
C GLN A 11 10.47 -21.30 3.79
N LEU A 12 9.90 -21.31 2.59
CA LEU A 12 9.35 -20.12 1.97
C LEU A 12 8.23 -19.60 2.90
N THR A 13 8.45 -18.44 3.54
CA THR A 13 7.46 -17.77 4.40
C THR A 13 6.38 -17.03 3.60
N CYS A 14 6.30 -17.27 2.29
CA CYS A 14 5.37 -16.62 1.39
C CYS A 14 4.64 -17.62 0.50
N TYR A 15 3.37 -17.33 0.25
CA TYR A 15 2.57 -17.98 -0.77
C TYR A 15 2.61 -17.15 -2.05
N SER A 16 2.69 -17.82 -3.20
CA SER A 16 2.63 -17.16 -4.51
C SER A 16 1.39 -17.63 -5.26
N VAL A 17 0.63 -16.68 -5.79
CA VAL A 17 -0.57 -16.92 -6.60
C VAL A 17 -0.29 -16.41 -8.01
N ARG A 18 -0.55 -17.25 -9.01
CA ARG A 18 -0.39 -16.89 -10.43
C ARG A 18 -1.75 -16.89 -11.13
N LEU A 19 -2.08 -15.76 -11.75
CA LEU A 19 -3.27 -15.60 -12.57
C LEU A 19 -2.88 -15.65 -14.06
N THR A 20 -3.44 -16.59 -14.81
CA THR A 20 -3.14 -16.78 -16.24
C THR A 20 -4.33 -16.53 -17.17
N SER A 21 -5.51 -16.25 -16.61
CA SER A 21 -6.71 -15.98 -17.40
C SER A 21 -6.57 -14.66 -18.16
N LYS A 22 -6.51 -14.74 -19.49
CA LYS A 22 -6.41 -13.59 -20.39
C LYS A 22 -7.55 -12.60 -20.15
N THR A 23 -8.79 -13.08 -19.99
CA THR A 23 -9.96 -12.23 -19.77
C THR A 23 -9.82 -11.39 -18.50
N VAL A 24 -9.36 -12.00 -17.40
CA VAL A 24 -9.20 -11.28 -16.14
C VAL A 24 -8.05 -10.28 -16.23
N VAL A 25 -6.92 -10.66 -16.81
CA VAL A 25 -5.77 -9.75 -16.97
C VAL A 25 -6.13 -8.55 -17.85
N LEU A 26 -6.80 -8.78 -18.98
CA LEU A 26 -7.27 -7.71 -19.86
C LEU A 26 -8.28 -6.81 -19.17
N ASP A 27 -9.14 -7.36 -18.31
CA ASP A 27 -10.06 -6.53 -17.53
C ASP A 27 -9.33 -5.66 -16.49
N MET A 28 -8.36 -6.23 -15.77
CA MET A 28 -7.55 -5.50 -14.79
C MET A 28 -6.78 -4.33 -15.42
N ILE A 29 -6.20 -4.53 -16.61
CA ILE A 29 -5.42 -3.50 -17.31
C ILE A 29 -6.28 -2.28 -17.69
N LYS A 30 -7.61 -2.43 -17.83
CA LYS A 30 -8.52 -1.28 -18.06
C LYS A 30 -8.51 -0.28 -16.92
N TYR A 31 -8.13 -0.71 -15.71
CA TYR A 31 -8.12 0.14 -14.53
C TYR A 31 -6.79 0.86 -14.32
N GLY A 32 -5.70 0.43 -14.97
CA GLY A 32 -4.41 1.09 -14.90
C GLY A 32 -3.23 0.21 -15.29
N ASP A 33 -2.05 0.83 -15.33
CA ASP A 33 -0.78 0.14 -15.51
C ASP A 33 -0.45 -0.69 -14.25
N LEU A 34 0.08 -1.90 -14.45
CA LEU A 34 0.49 -2.82 -13.38
C LEU A 34 2.00 -2.76 -13.10
N ASP A 35 2.75 -1.92 -13.84
CA ASP A 35 4.17 -1.68 -13.62
C ASP A 35 4.41 -0.95 -12.29
N THR A 36 5.32 -1.49 -11.48
CA THR A 36 5.70 -0.98 -10.16
C THR A 36 6.05 0.51 -10.14
N LYS A 37 6.56 1.08 -11.24
CA LYS A 37 6.97 2.48 -11.36
C LYS A 37 5.95 3.39 -12.04
N LYS A 38 4.95 2.83 -12.72
CA LYS A 38 4.04 3.59 -13.60
C LYS A 38 2.57 3.48 -13.22
N TRP A 39 2.20 2.57 -12.33
CA TRP A 39 0.82 2.43 -11.89
C TRP A 39 0.23 3.77 -11.43
N ARG A 40 -1.06 3.95 -11.70
CA ARG A 40 -1.84 5.12 -11.27
C ARG A 40 -3.07 4.65 -10.54
N VAL A 41 -3.60 5.50 -9.66
CA VAL A 41 -4.91 5.25 -9.07
C VAL A 41 -5.96 5.32 -10.20
N PRO A 42 -6.86 4.33 -10.34
CA PRO A 42 -7.89 4.36 -11.37
C PRO A 42 -8.75 5.63 -11.28
N CYS A 43 -9.06 6.25 -12.41
CA CYS A 43 -9.86 7.50 -12.44
C CYS A 43 -11.21 7.37 -11.71
N LYS A 44 -11.78 6.15 -11.72
CA LYS A 44 -13.02 5.79 -11.02
C LYS A 44 -12.96 6.05 -9.51
N CYS A 45 -11.78 5.99 -8.89
CA CYS A 45 -11.61 6.33 -7.47
C CYS A 45 -11.95 7.80 -7.17
N TYR A 46 -11.74 8.72 -8.11
CA TYR A 46 -12.04 10.14 -7.87
C TYR A 46 -13.53 10.48 -7.99
N ASN A 47 -14.29 9.65 -8.72
CA ASN A 47 -15.72 9.86 -8.96
C ASN A 47 -16.62 8.95 -8.12
N ASN A 48 -16.05 7.98 -7.40
CA ASN A 48 -16.79 7.00 -6.60
C ASN A 48 -16.02 6.68 -5.31
N LEU A 49 -16.46 7.27 -4.21
CA LEU A 49 -15.81 7.11 -2.90
C LEU A 49 -15.85 5.68 -2.38
N THR A 50 -16.91 4.91 -2.68
CA THR A 50 -16.97 3.49 -2.32
C THR A 50 -15.88 2.69 -3.04
N PHE A 51 -15.69 2.95 -4.34
CA PHE A 51 -14.62 2.31 -5.11
C PHE A 51 -13.23 2.72 -4.58
N ALA A 52 -13.04 4.02 -4.29
CA ALA A 52 -11.80 4.52 -3.69
C ALA A 52 -11.50 3.88 -2.33
N LEU A 53 -12.51 3.71 -1.49
CA LEU A 53 -12.40 3.06 -0.18
C LEU A 53 -11.86 1.65 -0.34
N TYR A 54 -12.48 0.83 -1.20
CA TYR A 54 -12.03 -0.55 -1.40
C TYR A 54 -10.63 -0.61 -2.02
N TRP A 55 -10.32 0.29 -2.95
CA TRP A 55 -9.00 0.38 -3.55
C TRP A 55 -7.93 0.73 -2.50
N LEU A 56 -8.16 1.77 -1.68
CA LEU A 56 -7.25 2.15 -0.60
C LEU A 56 -7.12 1.03 0.44
N LYS A 57 -8.22 0.39 0.83
CA LYS A 57 -8.22 -0.71 1.78
C LYS A 57 -7.37 -1.88 1.29
N ALA A 58 -7.50 -2.24 0.01
CA ALA A 58 -6.66 -3.26 -0.63
C ALA A 58 -5.19 -2.86 -0.60
N PHE A 59 -4.88 -1.66 -1.11
CA PHE A 59 -3.52 -1.17 -1.23
C PHE A 59 -2.81 -1.10 0.13
N PHE A 60 -3.45 -0.50 1.14
CA PHE A 60 -2.88 -0.42 2.49
C PHE A 60 -2.78 -1.80 3.16
N SER A 61 -3.70 -2.72 2.89
CA SER A 61 -3.60 -4.08 3.43
C SER A 61 -2.37 -4.81 2.90
N CYS A 62 -1.96 -4.56 1.66
CA CYS A 62 -0.74 -5.11 1.08
C CYS A 62 0.51 -4.34 1.56
N GLU A 63 0.56 -3.05 1.32
CA GLU A 63 1.80 -2.26 1.39
C GLU A 63 2.09 -1.62 2.75
N ALA A 64 1.07 -1.46 3.61
CA ALA A 64 1.24 -0.64 4.80
C ALA A 64 1.97 -1.37 5.93
N TYR A 65 2.85 -0.64 6.59
CA TYR A 65 3.42 -0.94 7.89
C TYR A 65 2.65 -0.15 8.96
N VAL A 66 2.21 -0.84 10.00
CA VAL A 66 1.45 -0.24 11.11
C VAL A 66 2.30 -0.34 12.37
N THR A 67 2.39 0.75 13.10
CA THR A 67 2.99 0.80 14.45
C THR A 67 2.07 1.58 15.39
N GLU A 68 2.44 1.66 16.67
CA GLU A 68 1.68 2.40 17.69
C GLU A 68 1.44 3.88 17.35
N LYS A 69 2.31 4.48 16.54
CA LYS A 69 2.29 5.93 16.28
C LYS A 69 1.96 6.28 14.83
N VAL A 70 2.10 5.33 13.89
CA VAL A 70 2.07 5.65 12.46
C VAL A 70 1.48 4.50 11.64
N ILE A 71 0.75 4.85 10.59
CA ILE A 71 0.53 4.00 9.41
C ILE A 71 1.41 4.53 8.30
N ARG A 72 2.26 3.69 7.71
CA ARG A 72 3.23 4.07 6.68
C ARG A 72 3.13 3.15 5.48
N ILE A 73 3.18 3.72 4.27
CA ILE A 73 3.41 2.99 3.02
C ILE A 73 4.64 3.57 2.33
N GLN A 74 5.30 2.80 1.47
CA GLN A 74 6.45 3.26 0.71
C GLN A 74 6.48 2.63 -0.68
N THR A 75 6.94 3.38 -1.69
CA THR A 75 7.05 2.89 -3.07
C THR A 75 8.07 3.72 -3.87
N VAL A 76 8.54 3.20 -4.99
CA VAL A 76 9.39 3.94 -5.95
C VAL A 76 8.58 4.80 -6.91
N ASN A 77 7.26 4.63 -6.96
CA ASN A 77 6.34 5.37 -7.82
C ASN A 77 5.86 6.68 -7.16
N LYS A 78 6.49 7.78 -7.55
CA LYS A 78 6.15 9.13 -7.06
C LYS A 78 4.71 9.52 -7.34
N GLU A 79 4.28 9.36 -8.60
CA GLU A 79 2.97 9.82 -9.07
C GLU A 79 1.84 9.03 -8.42
N GLY A 80 2.01 7.70 -8.30
CA GLY A 80 1.10 6.85 -7.56
C GLY A 80 0.98 7.27 -6.09
N MET A 81 2.09 7.67 -5.45
CA MET A 81 2.06 8.16 -4.07
C MET A 81 1.32 9.50 -3.94
N GLN A 82 1.46 10.41 -4.90
CA GLN A 82 0.68 11.66 -4.93
C GLN A 82 -0.82 11.40 -5.13
N ASP A 83 -1.18 10.43 -5.97
CA ASP A 83 -2.57 10.02 -6.14
C ASP A 83 -3.17 9.47 -4.84
N ILE A 84 -2.42 8.63 -4.10
CA ILE A 84 -2.86 8.11 -2.79
C ILE A 84 -3.08 9.26 -1.81
N LYS A 85 -2.16 10.24 -1.77
CA LYS A 85 -2.32 11.42 -0.90
C LYS A 85 -3.63 12.15 -1.18
N LYS A 86 -3.94 12.39 -2.45
CA LYS A 86 -5.20 13.03 -2.87
C LYS A 86 -6.41 12.21 -2.44
N LEU A 87 -6.39 10.89 -2.63
CA LEU A 87 -7.50 10.04 -2.18
C LEU A 87 -7.67 10.08 -0.66
N LEU A 88 -6.60 10.06 0.14
CA LEU A 88 -6.70 10.17 1.60
C LEU A 88 -7.34 11.51 2.02
N ASP A 89 -7.05 12.58 1.29
CA ASP A 89 -7.67 13.89 1.55
C ASP A 89 -9.19 13.86 1.32
N CYS A 90 -9.68 13.11 0.34
CA CYS A 90 -11.12 12.89 0.12
C CYS A 90 -11.83 12.20 1.31
N PHE A 91 -11.07 11.52 2.19
CA PHE A 91 -11.60 10.89 3.41
C PHE A 91 -11.29 11.71 4.68
N ASP A 92 -10.79 12.95 4.54
CA ASP A 92 -10.34 13.83 5.61
C ASP A 92 -9.19 13.24 6.46
N ILE A 93 -8.35 12.41 5.85
CA ILE A 93 -7.22 11.74 6.51
C ILE A 93 -5.94 12.49 6.17
N SER A 94 -5.47 13.30 7.12
CA SER A 94 -4.22 14.03 6.98
C SER A 94 -3.04 13.07 6.98
N SER A 95 -2.16 13.23 5.99
CA SER A 95 -0.93 12.47 5.85
C SER A 95 0.19 13.36 5.33
N ASN A 96 1.43 12.93 5.52
CA ASN A 96 2.61 13.61 5.01
C ASN A 96 3.29 12.73 3.96
N VAL A 97 3.82 13.36 2.90
CA VAL A 97 4.62 12.70 1.87
C VAL A 97 6.08 13.11 2.07
N TYR A 98 6.97 12.14 2.09
CA TYR A 98 8.42 12.33 2.15
C TYR A 98 9.07 11.58 1.00
N SER A 99 10.27 11.99 0.60
CA SER A 99 11.15 11.15 -0.21
C SER A 99 12.43 10.84 0.54
N TYR A 100 12.99 9.68 0.23
CA TYR A 100 14.23 9.18 0.80
C TYR A 100 15.12 8.71 -0.34
N VAL A 101 16.28 9.34 -0.47
CA VAL A 101 17.34 8.95 -1.40
C VAL A 101 18.33 8.07 -0.63
N PRO A 102 18.44 6.78 -0.96
CA PRO A 102 19.39 5.89 -0.31
C PRO A 102 20.84 6.33 -0.57
N LYS A 103 21.72 6.09 0.41
CA LYS A 103 23.17 6.36 0.24
C LYS A 103 23.83 5.49 -0.82
N ASN A 104 23.29 4.28 -1.04
CA ASN A 104 23.80 3.36 -2.05
C ASN A 104 23.20 3.74 -3.42
N PRO A 105 24.03 4.11 -4.43
CA PRO A 105 23.56 4.56 -5.73
C PRO A 105 22.79 3.50 -6.53
N ASN A 106 22.91 2.22 -6.16
CA ASN A 106 22.17 1.13 -6.80
C ASN A 106 20.71 1.03 -6.33
N HIS A 107 20.28 1.85 -5.37
CA HIS A 107 18.90 1.86 -4.89
C HIS A 107 18.17 3.11 -5.40
N SER A 108 16.94 2.91 -5.87
CA SER A 108 16.07 4.01 -6.30
C SER A 108 15.59 4.86 -5.11
N GLU A 109 15.32 6.13 -5.37
CA GLU A 109 14.56 6.98 -4.45
C GLU A 109 13.22 6.33 -4.08
N VAL A 110 12.83 6.45 -2.81
CA VAL A 110 11.58 5.91 -2.28
C VAL A 110 10.72 7.05 -1.76
N PHE A 111 9.44 7.01 -2.12
CA PHE A 111 8.41 7.93 -1.65
C PHE A 111 7.61 7.26 -0.53
N ILE A 112 7.32 8.01 0.52
CA ILE A 112 6.74 7.49 1.77
C ILE A 112 5.54 8.35 2.14
N ILE A 113 4.39 7.72 2.36
CA ILE A 113 3.25 8.36 3.04
C ILE A 113 3.20 7.92 4.49
N VAL A 114 2.99 8.89 5.38
CA VAL A 114 2.84 8.67 6.82
C VAL A 114 1.54 9.30 7.33
N ILE A 115 0.70 8.50 7.97
CA ILE A 115 -0.47 8.93 8.74
C ILE A 115 -0.10 8.83 10.23
N GLN A 116 0.26 9.97 10.83
CA GLN A 116 0.76 10.02 12.21
C GLN A 116 -0.28 10.52 13.23
N LYS A 117 -1.04 11.56 12.86
CA LYS A 117 -2.02 12.19 13.76
C LYS A 117 -3.04 11.16 14.24
N LYS A 118 -3.25 11.05 15.56
CA LYS A 118 -4.18 10.07 16.17
C LYS A 118 -5.59 10.19 15.57
N SER A 119 -6.09 11.41 15.37
CA SER A 119 -7.38 11.66 14.73
C SER A 119 -7.47 11.15 13.29
N SER A 120 -6.40 11.29 12.49
CA SER A 120 -6.35 10.76 11.12
C SER A 120 -6.24 9.23 11.10
N ARG A 121 -5.50 8.63 12.05
CA ARG A 121 -5.46 7.17 12.23
C ARG A 121 -6.83 6.61 12.65
N PHE A 122 -7.55 7.31 13.51
CA PHE A 122 -8.93 6.96 13.87
C PHE A 122 -9.87 7.03 12.66
N LYS A 123 -9.84 8.13 11.89
CA LYS A 123 -10.61 8.23 10.64
C LYS A 123 -10.24 7.14 9.64
N PHE A 124 -8.96 6.79 9.53
CA PHE A 124 -8.51 5.69 8.69
C PHE A 124 -9.14 4.36 9.15
N ARG A 125 -9.13 4.07 10.45
CA ARG A 125 -9.73 2.85 11.02
C ARG A 125 -11.22 2.73 10.70
N GLU A 126 -11.96 3.82 10.84
CA GLU A 126 -13.41 3.86 10.65
C GLU A 126 -13.80 3.80 9.17
N LYS A 127 -13.12 4.58 8.31
CA LYS A 127 -13.52 4.73 6.91
C LYS A 127 -12.88 3.68 5.99
N ILE A 128 -11.61 3.33 6.19
CA ILE A 128 -10.83 2.48 5.27
C ILE A 128 -10.52 1.12 5.92
N GLY A 129 -9.80 1.16 7.04
CA GLY A 129 -9.34 -0.01 7.78
C GLY A 129 -8.38 -0.90 6.99
N PHE A 130 -8.20 -2.13 7.48
CA PHE A 130 -7.44 -3.17 6.79
C PHE A 130 -8.30 -4.43 6.61
N TRP A 131 -7.96 -5.26 5.63
CA TRP A 131 -8.44 -6.64 5.56
C TRP A 131 -7.59 -7.59 6.41
N HIS A 132 -6.30 -7.27 6.57
CA HIS A 132 -5.40 -8.11 7.36
C HIS A 132 -5.67 -7.92 8.87
N SER A 133 -6.19 -8.95 9.54
CA SER A 133 -6.56 -8.93 10.97
C SER A 133 -5.46 -8.37 11.86
N LYS A 134 -4.23 -8.89 11.74
CA LYS A 134 -3.06 -8.40 12.50
C LYS A 134 -2.82 -6.88 12.37
N LYS A 135 -2.98 -6.30 11.18
CA LYS A 135 -2.80 -4.85 10.97
C LYS A 135 -3.95 -4.06 11.61
N SER A 136 -5.17 -4.58 11.53
CA SER A 136 -6.34 -4.02 12.24
C SER A 136 -6.14 -4.04 13.76
N GLU A 137 -5.74 -5.17 14.34
CA GLU A 137 -5.46 -5.30 15.77
C GLU A 137 -4.33 -4.36 16.23
N MET A 138 -3.28 -4.23 15.44
CA MET A 138 -2.20 -3.29 15.74
C MET A 138 -2.68 -1.84 15.72
N LEU A 139 -3.57 -1.49 14.77
CA LEU A 139 -4.15 -0.15 14.72
C LEU A 139 -5.11 0.09 15.90
N ASP A 140 -5.90 -0.90 16.30
CA ASP A 140 -6.82 -0.81 17.44
C ASP A 140 -6.05 -0.60 18.75
N LYS A 141 -5.01 -1.41 18.99
CA LYS A 141 -4.07 -1.22 20.10
C LYS A 141 -3.42 0.17 20.09
N ALA A 142 -2.99 0.62 18.92
CA ALA A 142 -2.37 1.95 18.73
C ALA A 142 -3.33 3.12 19.00
N LEU A 143 -4.64 2.87 18.95
CA LEU A 143 -5.68 3.85 19.27
C LEU A 143 -6.19 3.74 20.71
N SER A 144 -5.79 2.69 21.42
CA SER A 144 -6.27 2.30 22.76
C SER A 144 -7.75 1.91 22.76
N LEU A 145 -8.16 1.19 21.72
CA LEU A 145 -9.49 0.59 21.55
C LEU A 145 -9.46 -0.90 21.87
#